data_AF-A0A7W9FJF4-F1
#
_entry.id   AF-A0A7W9FJF4-F1
#
_cell.length_a   1.000
_cell.length_b   1.000
_cell.length_c   1.000
_cell.angle_alpha   90.00
_cell.angle_beta   90.00
_cell.angle_gamma   90.00
#
_symmetry.space_group_name_H-M   'P 1'
#
loop_
_entity.id
_entity.type
_entity.pdbx_description
1 polymer ?
#
loop_
_entity_poly.entity_id
_entity_poly.type
_entity_poly.pdbx_seq_one_letter_code
_entity_poly.pdbx_strand_id
1 'polypeptide(L)'
;MTPVFTPEGVAGSRRPVGRRTVGPETPSMGESAPIGRSVLAPRGARRAVAVVAEQRPVLDQLREMAEASGDERLRLRDGFIGDQRKIFRLLAHRLCRTMGLSAALHRDDVEQLVAIEALTWVDELLEDPSALGAIENFSGMLHVRSRAAVRAWADRNLSPASGMVSLNRRVRKLNQLRDEMRAATGAEPTDWELTHEHNKRMMAARKDAAKQGMLATTADLRVAGPAVDIHALELAVVGPEESLLHPTEGPALVRAVIERARRIGGVTSDVAQSWLSGVYASEGSQRVLTTGEVAEQLGLTQETAAAQIRKVRTLAKRVLADQLGILNA
;
A
#
# COMPACT_ATOMS: atom_id res chain seq x y z
N MET A 1 36.95 -45.49 19.54
CA MET A 1 38.10 -44.59 19.79
C MET A 1 37.98 -43.47 18.78
N THR A 2 37.49 -42.32 19.24
CA THR A 2 37.07 -41.19 18.42
C THR A 2 37.76 -39.96 19.01
N PRO A 3 38.55 -39.19 18.25
CA PRO A 3 39.20 -38.01 18.82
C PRO A 3 38.22 -36.84 18.90
N VAL A 4 38.17 -36.27 20.09
CA VAL A 4 37.45 -35.04 20.45
C VAL A 4 38.29 -33.85 20.00
N PHE A 5 37.70 -32.95 19.22
CA PHE A 5 38.29 -31.65 18.85
C PHE A 5 37.58 -30.55 19.64
N THR A 6 38.31 -29.87 20.51
CA THR A 6 37.92 -28.61 21.17
C THR A 6 38.40 -27.41 20.35
N PRO A 7 37.61 -26.33 20.19
CA PRO A 7 38.13 -25.06 19.70
C PRO A 7 38.52 -24.14 20.87
N GLU A 8 39.79 -23.75 20.87
CA GLU A 8 40.35 -22.65 21.66
C GLU A 8 39.76 -21.30 21.22
N GLY A 9 39.67 -20.39 22.19
CA GLY A 9 39.04 -19.09 22.05
C GLY A 9 39.87 -18.04 21.31
N VAL A 10 39.18 -16.98 20.91
CA VAL A 10 39.78 -15.70 20.55
C VAL A 10 39.07 -14.62 21.33
N ALA A 11 39.76 -14.12 22.37
CA ALA A 11 39.43 -12.90 23.07
C ALA A 11 39.94 -11.69 22.26
N GLY A 12 39.12 -10.65 22.13
CA GLY A 12 39.47 -9.45 21.36
C GLY A 12 38.65 -8.22 21.72
N SER A 13 39.07 -7.56 22.81
CA SER A 13 39.14 -6.10 22.99
C SER A 13 37.94 -5.22 22.56
N ARG A 14 37.10 -4.84 23.53
CA ARG A 14 36.25 -3.64 23.47
C ARG A 14 36.86 -2.54 24.36
N ARG A 15 37.29 -1.42 23.76
CA ARG A 15 37.58 -0.17 24.47
C ARG A 15 36.27 0.64 24.68
N PRO A 16 36.07 1.31 25.82
CA PRO A 16 34.93 2.19 26.03
C PRO A 16 35.24 3.62 25.59
N VAL A 17 34.30 4.27 24.88
CA VAL A 17 34.32 5.71 24.62
C VAL A 17 33.46 6.39 25.69
N GLY A 18 34.09 7.31 26.43
CA GLY A 18 33.53 8.01 27.56
C GLY A 18 32.37 8.93 27.19
N ARG A 19 31.32 8.87 28.01
CA ARG A 19 30.14 9.74 27.98
C ARG A 19 30.40 10.89 28.97
N ARG A 20 30.63 12.11 28.47
CA ARG A 20 30.67 13.32 29.31
C ARG A 20 29.24 13.74 29.64
N THR A 21 28.95 13.76 30.94
CA THR A 21 27.85 14.47 31.57
C THR A 21 28.26 15.92 31.80
N VAL A 22 27.43 16.89 31.40
CA VAL A 22 27.44 18.24 31.95
C VAL A 22 26.00 18.60 32.27
N GLY A 23 25.76 18.86 33.56
CA GLY A 23 24.48 19.28 34.12
C GLY A 23 24.19 20.76 33.91
N PRO A 24 23.11 21.26 34.52
CA PRO A 24 22.39 22.45 34.06
C PRO A 24 22.86 23.73 34.75
N GLU A 25 22.91 24.83 34.01
CA GLU A 25 23.03 26.18 34.58
C GLU A 25 21.88 27.07 34.06
N THR A 26 20.93 27.33 34.95
CA THR A 26 20.19 28.59 35.06
C THR A 26 20.62 29.18 36.39
N PRO A 27 20.93 30.49 36.51
CA PRO A 27 19.85 31.49 36.57
C PRO A 27 20.25 32.91 36.08
N SER A 28 19.28 33.75 35.75
CA SER A 28 19.09 35.03 36.46
C SER A 28 17.90 35.82 35.91
N MET A 29 17.18 36.40 36.87
CA MET A 29 16.11 37.37 36.71
C MET A 29 16.68 38.78 36.54
N GLY A 30 15.93 39.61 35.82
CA GLY A 30 16.19 41.03 35.55
C GLY A 30 15.94 41.26 34.06
N GLU A 31 15.04 42.11 33.60
CA GLU A 31 14.62 43.40 34.12
C GLU A 31 13.35 43.80 33.34
N SER A 32 12.35 44.34 34.03
CA SER A 32 11.09 44.80 33.45
C SER A 32 11.28 46.13 32.72
N ALA A 33 10.96 46.19 31.44
CA ALA A 33 10.80 47.44 30.69
C ALA A 33 9.39 47.53 30.06
N PRO A 34 8.78 48.72 30.00
CA PRO A 34 7.34 48.89 29.85
C PRO A 34 6.85 48.70 28.42
N ILE A 35 5.72 48.00 28.28
CA ILE A 35 4.99 47.80 27.03
C ILE A 35 4.33 49.13 26.63
N GLY A 36 5.01 49.87 25.75
CA GLY A 36 4.40 50.94 24.96
C GLY A 36 3.45 50.34 23.92
N ARG A 37 2.18 50.76 23.96
CA ARG A 37 1.19 50.50 22.90
C ARG A 37 1.69 51.13 21.59
N SER A 38 2.10 50.30 20.63
CA SER A 38 2.26 50.71 19.24
C SER A 38 1.29 49.92 18.37
N VAL A 39 0.23 50.61 17.98
CA VAL A 39 -0.70 50.21 16.93
C VAL A 39 0.08 50.20 15.61
N LEU A 40 0.31 49.03 15.02
CA LEU A 40 0.75 48.91 13.64
C LEU A 40 -0.29 48.11 12.84
N ALA A 41 -0.83 48.80 11.85
CA ALA A 41 -1.82 48.35 10.88
C ALA A 41 -1.40 47.07 10.13
N PRO A 42 -2.36 46.30 9.58
CA PRO A 42 -2.07 45.05 8.91
C PRO A 42 -1.28 45.32 7.62
N ARG A 43 -0.05 44.82 7.56
CA ARG A 43 0.72 44.72 6.32
C ARG A 43 -0.07 43.85 5.35
N GLY A 44 -0.43 44.45 4.22
CA GLY A 44 -1.10 43.79 3.11
C GLY A 44 -0.36 42.52 2.70
N ALA A 45 -0.93 41.38 3.05
CA ALA A 45 -0.63 40.14 2.38
C ALA A 45 -1.12 40.28 0.95
N ARG A 46 -0.23 40.71 0.04
CA ARG A 46 -0.37 40.40 -1.37
C ARG A 46 -0.41 38.88 -1.45
N ARG A 47 -1.62 38.32 -1.45
CA ARG A 47 -1.88 36.97 -1.94
C ARG A 47 -1.31 36.98 -3.36
N ALA A 48 -0.12 36.43 -3.52
CA ALA A 48 0.26 35.86 -4.80
C ALA A 48 -0.86 34.86 -5.10
N VAL A 49 -1.80 35.27 -5.95
CA VAL A 49 -2.66 34.34 -6.64
C VAL A 49 -1.68 33.46 -7.37
N ALA A 50 -1.43 32.27 -6.84
CA ALA A 50 -0.78 31.22 -7.60
C ALA A 50 -1.63 31.11 -8.86
N VAL A 51 -1.10 31.61 -9.97
CA VAL A 51 -1.63 31.32 -11.29
C VAL A 51 -1.64 29.82 -11.33
N VAL A 52 -2.83 29.23 -11.21
CA VAL A 52 -3.03 27.81 -11.44
C VAL A 52 -2.68 27.68 -12.91
N ALA A 53 -1.45 27.24 -13.19
CA ALA A 53 -1.03 26.96 -14.54
C ALA A 53 -2.10 26.04 -15.13
N GLU A 54 -2.80 26.52 -16.16
CA GLU A 54 -3.76 25.71 -16.89
C GLU A 54 -3.02 24.43 -17.28
N GLN A 55 -3.48 23.30 -16.77
CA GLN A 55 -2.90 22.02 -17.14
C GLN A 55 -3.20 21.81 -18.62
N ARG A 56 -2.18 22.03 -19.46
CA ARG A 56 -2.25 21.70 -20.88
C ARG A 56 -2.71 20.24 -21.02
N PRO A 57 -3.67 19.92 -21.89
CA PRO A 57 -4.10 18.54 -22.07
C PRO A 57 -2.89 17.64 -22.38
N VAL A 58 -2.81 16.49 -21.73
CA VAL A 58 -1.66 15.57 -21.84
C VAL A 58 -1.36 15.20 -23.30
N LEU A 59 -2.40 15.02 -24.11
CA LEU A 59 -2.25 14.71 -25.53
C LEU A 59 -1.60 15.84 -26.32
N ASP A 60 -1.87 17.10 -25.99
CA ASP A 60 -1.28 18.23 -26.70
C ASP A 60 0.20 18.34 -26.37
N GLN A 61 0.59 18.08 -25.12
CA GLN A 61 2.00 17.99 -24.73
C GLN A 61 2.72 16.84 -25.46
N LEU A 62 2.07 15.67 -25.60
CA LEU A 62 2.64 14.53 -26.34
C LEU A 62 2.81 14.84 -27.83
N ARG A 63 1.85 15.53 -28.46
CA ARG A 63 1.94 15.97 -29.86
C ARG A 63 3.06 16.99 -30.07
N GLU A 64 3.15 17.99 -29.20
CA GLU A 64 4.23 18.99 -29.19
C GLU A 64 5.61 18.30 -29.10
N MET A 65 5.74 17.31 -28.22
CA MET A 65 6.97 16.51 -28.12
C MET A 65 7.28 15.70 -29.38
N ALA A 66 6.27 15.14 -30.05
CA ALA A 66 6.43 14.36 -31.28
C ALA A 66 6.90 15.24 -32.46
N GLU A 67 6.43 16.48 -32.52
CA GLU A 67 6.82 17.47 -33.53
C GLU A 67 8.21 18.06 -33.27
N ALA A 68 8.63 18.16 -32.01
CA ALA A 68 9.95 18.64 -31.62
C ALA A 68 11.07 17.66 -32.03
N SER A 69 12.31 18.14 -32.09
CA SER A 69 13.49 17.32 -32.43
C SER A 69 14.70 17.62 -31.55
N GLY A 70 15.64 16.67 -31.47
CA GLY A 70 16.90 16.82 -30.74
C GLY A 70 16.73 17.22 -29.27
N ASP A 71 17.51 18.20 -28.84
CA ASP A 71 17.56 18.67 -27.44
C ASP A 71 16.23 19.27 -26.95
N GLU A 72 15.43 19.83 -27.86
CA GLU A 72 14.12 20.39 -27.51
C GLU A 72 13.16 19.28 -27.09
N ARG A 73 13.11 18.18 -27.87
CA ARG A 73 12.30 17.00 -27.53
C ARG A 73 12.69 16.42 -26.17
N LEU A 74 13.99 16.29 -25.90
CA LEU A 74 14.49 15.80 -24.62
C LEU A 74 14.06 16.71 -23.45
N ARG A 75 14.19 18.03 -23.61
CA ARG A 75 13.78 19.00 -22.58
C ARG A 75 12.27 18.95 -22.32
N LEU A 76 11.45 18.85 -23.37
CA LEU A 76 10.00 18.74 -23.25
C LEU A 76 9.58 17.43 -22.57
N ARG A 77 10.23 16.30 -22.92
CA ARG A 77 10.00 15.00 -22.29
C ARG A 77 10.33 15.01 -20.81
N ASP A 78 11.49 15.52 -20.44
CA ASP A 78 11.91 15.55 -19.04
C ASP A 78 11.00 16.49 -18.22
N GLY A 79 10.57 17.61 -18.82
CA GLY A 79 9.56 18.51 -18.26
C GLY A 79 8.21 17.80 -18.03
N PHE A 80 7.71 17.10 -19.06
CA PHE A 80 6.48 16.32 -18.98
C PHE A 80 6.53 15.29 -17.84
N ILE A 81 7.60 14.48 -17.77
CA ILE A 81 7.78 13.48 -16.70
C ILE A 81 7.85 14.16 -15.32
N GLY A 82 8.48 15.33 -15.22
CA GLY A 82 8.49 16.16 -14.01
C GLY A 82 7.10 16.60 -13.57
N ASP A 83 6.29 17.11 -14.49
CA ASP A 83 4.94 17.62 -14.22
C ASP A 83 3.97 16.50 -13.79
N GLN A 84 4.18 15.28 -14.29
CA GLN A 84 3.36 14.10 -13.97
C GLN A 84 3.69 13.46 -12.61
N ARG A 85 4.72 13.93 -11.88
CA ARG A 85 5.16 13.32 -10.60
C ARG A 85 4.05 13.12 -9.58
N LYS A 86 3.12 14.08 -9.47
CA LYS A 86 1.96 13.96 -8.56
C LYS A 86 1.06 12.79 -8.95
N ILE A 87 0.83 12.58 -10.25
CA ILE A 87 0.05 11.46 -10.78
C ILE A 87 0.78 10.14 -10.52
N PHE A 88 2.10 10.08 -10.75
CA PHE A 88 2.88 8.86 -10.48
C PHE A 88 2.77 8.42 -9.02
N ARG A 89 2.81 9.37 -8.08
CA ARG A 89 2.62 9.08 -6.65
C ARG A 89 1.23 8.52 -6.34
N LEU A 90 0.19 9.05 -6.98
CA LEU A 90 -1.18 8.55 -6.83
C LEU A 90 -1.32 7.14 -7.41
N LEU A 91 -0.75 6.90 -8.60
CA LEU A 91 -0.72 5.58 -9.23
C LEU A 91 0.06 4.59 -8.37
N ALA A 92 1.21 4.98 -7.83
CA ALA A 92 2.01 4.14 -6.95
C ALA A 92 1.25 3.73 -5.69
N HIS A 93 0.55 4.67 -5.07
CA HIS A 93 -0.32 4.36 -3.93
C HIS A 93 -1.41 3.35 -4.29
N ARG A 94 -2.09 3.54 -5.43
CA ARG A 94 -3.13 2.62 -5.93
C ARG A 94 -2.55 1.24 -6.29
N LEU A 95 -1.37 1.18 -6.88
CA LEU A 95 -0.70 -0.06 -7.25
C LEU A 95 -0.22 -0.81 -6.00
N CYS A 96 0.35 -0.12 -5.01
CA CYS A 96 0.65 -0.73 -3.72
C CYS A 96 -0.59 -1.36 -3.10
N ARG A 97 -1.72 -0.62 -3.08
CA ARG A 97 -3.01 -1.11 -2.59
C ARG A 97 -3.48 -2.38 -3.32
N THR A 98 -3.48 -2.33 -4.66
CA THR A 98 -3.91 -3.46 -5.51
C THR A 98 -3.02 -4.68 -5.33
N MET A 99 -1.73 -4.46 -5.10
CA MET A 99 -0.72 -5.52 -4.95
C MET A 99 -0.49 -5.92 -3.49
N GLY A 100 -1.27 -5.40 -2.52
CA GLY A 100 -1.10 -5.73 -1.11
C GLY A 100 0.21 -5.28 -0.47
N LEU A 101 0.89 -4.30 -1.10
CA LEU A 101 2.16 -3.76 -0.64
C LEU A 101 1.93 -2.67 0.39
N SER A 102 2.77 -2.63 1.43
CA SER A 102 2.79 -1.51 2.37
C SER A 102 3.24 -0.23 1.65
N ALA A 103 2.31 0.72 1.47
CA ALA A 103 2.63 2.02 0.89
C ALA A 103 3.69 2.78 1.73
N ALA A 104 3.73 2.58 3.05
CA ALA A 104 4.74 3.20 3.91
C ALA A 104 6.17 2.71 3.62
N LEU A 105 6.32 1.49 3.09
CA LEU A 105 7.62 0.88 2.82
C LEU A 105 8.00 0.92 1.35
N HIS A 106 7.03 0.83 0.44
CA HIS A 106 7.29 0.55 -0.97
C HIS A 106 6.77 1.62 -1.93
N ARG A 107 6.06 2.66 -1.46
CA ARG A 107 5.48 3.66 -2.37
C ARG A 107 6.54 4.36 -3.19
N ASP A 108 7.68 4.69 -2.62
CA ASP A 108 8.71 5.44 -3.34
C ASP A 108 9.37 4.57 -4.44
N ASP A 109 9.60 3.27 -4.17
CA ASP A 109 10.05 2.30 -5.17
C ASP A 109 9.02 2.13 -6.29
N VAL A 110 7.74 2.00 -5.93
CA VAL A 110 6.64 1.86 -6.89
C VAL A 110 6.43 3.15 -7.70
N GLU A 111 6.59 4.33 -7.10
CA GLU A 111 6.57 5.62 -7.81
C GLU A 111 7.69 5.67 -8.86
N GLN A 112 8.89 5.19 -8.52
CA GLN A 112 10.00 5.11 -9.46
C GLN A 112 9.71 4.15 -10.61
N LEU A 113 9.09 2.99 -10.35
CA LEU A 113 8.67 2.06 -11.41
C LEU A 113 7.64 2.68 -12.35
N VAL A 114 6.64 3.39 -11.81
CA VAL A 114 5.64 4.12 -12.61
C VAL A 114 6.32 5.20 -13.47
N ALA A 115 7.30 5.92 -12.92
CA ALA A 115 8.03 6.94 -13.65
C ALA A 115 8.88 6.35 -14.78
N ILE A 116 9.51 5.18 -14.56
CA ILE A 116 10.25 4.46 -15.60
C ILE A 116 9.30 4.02 -16.72
N GLU A 117 8.14 3.43 -16.37
CA GLU A 117 7.16 3.01 -17.38
C GLU A 117 6.55 4.19 -18.14
N ALA A 118 6.35 5.33 -17.47
CA ALA A 118 5.91 6.55 -18.14
C ALA A 118 6.95 7.04 -19.15
N LEU A 119 8.22 7.05 -18.78
CA LEU A 119 9.31 7.44 -19.68
C LEU A 119 9.40 6.50 -20.88
N THR A 120 9.44 5.18 -20.64
CA THR A 120 9.46 4.15 -21.70
C THR A 120 8.29 4.32 -22.64
N TRP A 121 7.08 4.51 -22.11
CA TRP A 121 5.89 4.63 -22.95
C TRP A 121 5.88 5.94 -23.74
N VAL A 122 6.36 7.05 -23.16
CA VAL A 122 6.53 8.29 -23.93
C VAL A 122 7.54 8.09 -25.05
N ASP A 123 8.68 7.46 -24.80
CA ASP A 123 9.67 7.18 -25.85
C ASP A 123 9.06 6.30 -26.97
N GLU A 124 8.29 5.26 -26.64
CA GLU A 124 7.54 4.45 -27.62
C GLU A 124 6.58 5.31 -28.48
N LEU A 125 5.86 6.24 -27.86
CA LEU A 125 4.91 7.12 -28.55
C LEU A 125 5.61 8.18 -29.43
N LEU A 126 6.83 8.57 -29.08
CA LEU A 126 7.63 9.50 -29.88
C LEU A 126 8.32 8.80 -31.05
N GLU A 127 8.58 7.49 -30.94
CA GLU A 127 9.05 6.65 -32.04
C GLU A 127 7.92 6.31 -33.03
N ASP A 128 6.70 6.06 -32.53
CA ASP A 128 5.49 5.88 -33.35
C ASP A 128 4.37 6.85 -32.96
N PRO A 129 4.39 8.09 -33.52
CA PRO A 129 3.36 9.09 -33.23
C PRO A 129 1.95 8.71 -33.68
N SER A 130 1.79 7.71 -34.56
CA SER A 130 0.47 7.25 -35.00
C SER A 130 -0.34 6.65 -33.85
N ALA A 131 0.34 6.09 -32.84
CA ALA A 131 -0.25 5.53 -31.64
C ALA A 131 -0.87 6.58 -30.69
N LEU A 132 -0.53 7.88 -30.85
CA LEU A 132 -1.10 8.96 -30.02
C LEU A 132 -2.62 9.06 -30.15
N GLY A 133 -3.17 8.70 -31.32
CA GLY A 133 -4.61 8.71 -31.56
C GLY A 133 -5.40 7.69 -30.73
N ALA A 134 -4.75 6.65 -30.21
CA ALA A 134 -5.37 5.61 -29.40
C ALA A 134 -5.39 5.94 -27.89
N ILE A 135 -4.78 7.05 -27.48
CA ILE A 135 -4.69 7.42 -26.07
C ILE A 135 -5.94 8.18 -25.65
N GLU A 136 -6.85 7.50 -24.97
CA GLU A 136 -8.06 8.13 -24.39
C GLU A 136 -7.78 8.73 -23.01
N ASN A 137 -7.00 8.01 -22.19
CA ASN A 137 -6.64 8.42 -20.85
C ASN A 137 -5.23 7.92 -20.51
N PHE A 138 -4.24 8.79 -20.68
CA PHE A 138 -2.85 8.48 -20.41
C PHE A 138 -2.64 7.92 -19.00
N SER A 139 -3.20 8.56 -17.97
CA SER A 139 -3.01 8.12 -16.58
C SER A 139 -3.63 6.73 -16.30
N GLY A 140 -4.80 6.45 -16.88
CA GLY A 140 -5.48 5.16 -16.74
C GLY A 140 -4.74 4.04 -17.46
N MET A 141 -4.28 4.29 -18.68
CA MET A 141 -3.48 3.33 -19.45
C MET A 141 -2.10 3.09 -18.82
N LEU A 142 -1.44 4.16 -18.32
CA LEU A 142 -0.18 4.06 -17.59
C LEU A 142 -0.33 3.20 -16.33
N HIS A 143 -1.45 3.31 -15.60
CA HIS A 143 -1.73 2.45 -14.45
C HIS A 143 -1.76 0.97 -14.85
N VAL A 144 -2.44 0.63 -15.94
CA VAL A 144 -2.53 -0.76 -16.46
C VAL A 144 -1.14 -1.27 -16.86
N ARG A 145 -0.37 -0.47 -17.60
CA ARG A 145 1.00 -0.82 -18.00
C ARG A 145 1.92 -1.02 -16.77
N SER A 146 1.90 -0.06 -15.86
CA SER A 146 2.74 -0.07 -14.65
C SER A 146 2.44 -1.23 -13.72
N ARG A 147 1.20 -1.75 -13.73
CA ARG A 147 0.81 -2.91 -12.91
C ARG A 147 1.67 -4.14 -13.19
N ALA A 148 1.99 -4.42 -14.46
CA ALA A 148 2.83 -5.56 -14.83
C ALA A 148 4.26 -5.40 -14.30
N ALA A 149 4.83 -4.21 -14.42
CA ALA A 149 6.17 -3.88 -13.94
C ALA A 149 6.27 -3.98 -12.40
N VAL A 150 5.30 -3.39 -11.69
CA VAL A 150 5.24 -3.45 -10.22
C VAL A 150 5.06 -4.87 -9.72
N ARG A 151 4.23 -5.67 -10.38
CA ARG A 151 4.08 -7.11 -10.05
C ARG A 151 5.39 -7.86 -10.24
N ALA A 152 6.06 -7.66 -11.36
CA ALA A 152 7.35 -8.31 -11.63
C ALA A 152 8.43 -7.89 -10.64
N TRP A 153 8.40 -6.64 -10.16
CA TRP A 153 9.27 -6.15 -9.10
C TRP A 153 8.93 -6.79 -7.74
N ALA A 154 7.66 -6.83 -7.36
CA ALA A 154 7.20 -7.41 -6.09
C ALA A 154 7.55 -8.90 -6.00
N ASP A 155 7.30 -9.66 -7.07
CA ASP A 155 7.66 -11.09 -7.17
C ASP A 155 9.18 -11.30 -6.97
N ARG A 156 10.03 -10.34 -7.37
CA ARG A 156 11.49 -10.44 -7.24
C ARG A 156 12.02 -10.00 -5.88
N ASN A 157 11.51 -8.89 -5.35
CA ASN A 157 12.10 -8.20 -4.20
C ASN A 157 11.48 -8.59 -2.85
N LEU A 158 10.25 -9.11 -2.86
CA LEU A 158 9.53 -9.47 -1.62
C LEU A 158 9.58 -10.98 -1.34
N SER A 159 10.25 -11.73 -2.21
CA SER A 159 10.47 -13.16 -2.03
C SER A 159 11.73 -13.37 -1.19
N PRO A 160 11.65 -13.92 0.04
CA PRO A 160 12.79 -13.97 0.97
C PRO A 160 13.97 -14.84 0.49
N ALA A 161 13.79 -15.65 -0.56
CA ALA A 161 14.83 -16.45 -1.18
C ALA A 161 14.50 -16.75 -2.66
N SER A 162 15.53 -16.89 -3.50
CA SER A 162 15.43 -17.17 -4.95
C SER A 162 14.55 -18.40 -5.31
N GLY A 163 14.40 -19.38 -4.41
CA GLY A 163 13.52 -20.54 -4.58
C GLY A 163 12.03 -20.30 -4.28
N MET A 164 11.69 -19.19 -3.62
CA MET A 164 10.33 -18.91 -3.16
C MET A 164 9.44 -18.33 -4.27
N VAL A 165 10.04 -17.79 -5.35
CA VAL A 165 9.31 -17.30 -6.54
C VAL A 165 8.65 -18.46 -7.30
N SER A 166 9.38 -19.55 -7.51
CA SER A 166 8.84 -20.74 -8.17
C SER A 166 7.78 -21.42 -7.29
N LEU A 167 8.03 -21.48 -5.99
CA LEU A 167 7.06 -21.94 -4.99
C LEU A 167 5.77 -21.11 -5.02
N ASN A 168 5.86 -19.78 -4.92
CA ASN A 168 4.69 -18.89 -5.00
C ASN A 168 3.97 -19.01 -6.35
N ARG A 169 4.69 -19.24 -7.45
CA ARG A 169 4.07 -19.54 -8.77
C ARG A 169 3.30 -20.86 -8.76
N ARG A 170 3.83 -21.91 -8.12
CA ARG A 170 3.14 -23.20 -7.99
C ARG A 170 1.93 -23.12 -7.08
N VAL A 171 2.05 -22.50 -5.91
CA VAL A 171 0.94 -22.28 -4.97
C VAL A 171 -0.21 -21.53 -5.65
N ARG A 172 0.08 -20.48 -6.44
CA ARG A 172 -0.91 -19.75 -7.23
C ARG A 172 -1.68 -20.67 -8.20
N LYS A 173 -0.96 -21.47 -8.98
CA LYS A 173 -1.58 -22.40 -9.93
C LYS A 173 -2.40 -23.49 -9.25
N LEU A 174 -1.96 -23.96 -8.08
CA LEU A 174 -2.70 -24.92 -7.28
C LEU A 174 -4.00 -24.30 -6.73
N ASN A 175 -3.98 -23.05 -6.25
CA ASN A 175 -5.20 -22.38 -5.79
C ASN A 175 -6.19 -22.16 -6.93
N GLN A 176 -5.73 -21.68 -8.10
CA GLN A 176 -6.57 -21.54 -9.28
C GLN A 176 -7.18 -22.88 -9.70
N LEU A 177 -6.38 -23.94 -9.73
CA LEU A 177 -6.85 -25.28 -10.07
C LEU A 177 -7.85 -25.81 -9.05
N ARG A 178 -7.68 -25.49 -7.75
CA ARG A 178 -8.62 -25.87 -6.69
C ARG A 178 -9.98 -25.25 -6.95
N ASP A 179 -10.02 -23.97 -7.28
CA ASP A 179 -11.28 -23.28 -7.61
C ASP A 179 -11.92 -23.81 -8.89
N GLU A 180 -11.12 -24.10 -9.94
CA GLU A 180 -11.60 -24.75 -11.18
C GLU A 180 -12.21 -26.13 -10.89
N MET A 181 -11.55 -26.96 -10.10
CA MET A 181 -12.02 -28.29 -9.73
C MET A 181 -13.29 -28.21 -8.88
N ARG A 182 -13.34 -27.30 -7.90
CA ARG A 182 -14.54 -27.05 -7.07
C ARG A 182 -15.71 -26.61 -7.93
N ALA A 183 -15.49 -25.73 -8.91
CA ALA A 183 -16.53 -25.27 -9.84
C ALA A 183 -17.04 -26.40 -10.75
N ALA A 184 -16.16 -27.31 -11.18
CA ALA A 184 -16.51 -28.40 -12.08
C ALA A 184 -17.23 -29.57 -11.38
N THR A 185 -16.83 -29.92 -10.16
CA THR A 185 -17.34 -31.11 -9.45
C THR A 185 -18.32 -30.78 -8.34
N GLY A 186 -18.40 -29.52 -7.90
CA GLY A 186 -19.18 -29.09 -6.75
C GLY A 186 -18.64 -29.57 -5.39
N ALA A 187 -17.48 -30.22 -5.37
CA ALA A 187 -16.86 -30.79 -4.17
C ALA A 187 -15.44 -30.25 -3.96
N GLU A 188 -14.98 -30.20 -2.71
CA GLU A 188 -13.62 -29.77 -2.39
C GLU A 188 -12.60 -30.85 -2.81
N PRO A 189 -11.66 -30.53 -3.72
CA PRO A 189 -10.64 -31.50 -4.13
C PRO A 189 -9.62 -31.72 -3.01
N THR A 190 -9.18 -32.97 -2.84
CA THR A 190 -8.12 -33.28 -1.88
C THR A 190 -6.77 -32.72 -2.34
N ASP A 191 -5.87 -32.44 -1.40
CA ASP A 191 -4.51 -31.96 -1.70
C ASP A 191 -3.75 -32.89 -2.67
N TRP A 192 -4.02 -34.20 -2.61
CA TRP A 192 -3.43 -35.18 -3.52
C TRP A 192 -4.01 -35.06 -4.93
N GLU A 193 -5.34 -35.00 -5.08
CA GLU A 193 -5.99 -34.85 -6.39
C GLU A 193 -5.53 -33.55 -7.06
N LEU A 194 -5.45 -32.48 -6.29
CA LEU A 194 -5.02 -31.17 -6.76
C LEU A 194 -3.58 -31.18 -7.28
N THR A 195 -2.65 -31.73 -6.51
CA THR A 195 -1.24 -31.79 -6.90
C THR A 195 -0.99 -32.77 -8.05
N HIS A 196 -1.73 -33.88 -8.08
CA HIS A 196 -1.68 -34.85 -9.16
C HIS A 196 -2.13 -34.23 -10.49
N GLU A 197 -3.29 -33.58 -10.51
CA GLU A 197 -3.85 -32.96 -11.70
C GLU A 197 -2.98 -31.78 -12.19
N HIS A 198 -2.46 -30.94 -11.28
CA HIS A 198 -1.51 -29.89 -11.63
C HIS A 198 -0.24 -30.45 -12.29
N ASN A 199 0.37 -31.47 -11.69
CA ASN A 199 1.59 -32.09 -12.23
C ASN A 199 1.33 -32.74 -13.58
N LYS A 200 0.19 -33.42 -13.75
CA LYS A 200 -0.25 -33.99 -15.03
C LYS A 200 -0.34 -32.90 -16.11
N ARG A 201 -1.00 -31.76 -15.82
CA ARG A 201 -1.07 -30.61 -16.74
C ARG A 201 0.31 -30.02 -17.07
N MET A 202 1.18 -29.87 -16.08
CA MET A 202 2.52 -29.31 -16.30
C MET A 202 3.45 -30.23 -17.10
N MET A 203 3.37 -31.55 -16.88
CA MET A 203 4.12 -32.53 -17.67
C MET A 203 3.61 -32.62 -19.11
N ALA A 204 2.31 -32.48 -19.36
CA ALA A 204 1.76 -32.44 -20.71
C ALA A 204 2.15 -31.15 -21.46
N ALA A 205 2.19 -30.01 -20.76
CA ALA A 205 2.44 -28.71 -21.38
C ALA A 205 3.93 -28.36 -21.57
N ARG A 206 4.87 -29.07 -20.93
CA ARG A 206 6.29 -28.67 -20.89
C ARG A 206 7.23 -29.84 -21.12
N LYS A 207 8.28 -29.58 -21.91
CA LYS A 207 9.32 -30.56 -22.25
C LYS A 207 10.09 -31.12 -21.04
N ASP A 208 10.32 -30.30 -20.00
CA ASP A 208 10.98 -30.72 -18.76
C ASP A 208 10.45 -29.89 -17.57
N ALA A 209 9.25 -30.25 -17.10
CA ALA A 209 8.57 -29.52 -16.02
C ALA A 209 9.34 -29.55 -14.68
N ALA A 210 10.12 -30.61 -14.45
CA ALA A 210 10.94 -30.78 -13.24
C ALA A 210 12.10 -29.78 -13.21
N LYS A 211 12.91 -29.70 -14.28
CA LYS A 211 14.03 -28.74 -14.35
C LYS A 211 13.57 -27.28 -14.31
N GLN A 212 12.34 -27.02 -14.74
CA GLN A 212 11.74 -25.68 -14.69
C GLN A 212 11.10 -25.36 -13.33
N GLY A 213 11.15 -26.26 -12.35
CA GLY A 213 10.62 -26.04 -11.01
C GLY A 213 9.09 -25.89 -10.97
N MET A 214 8.38 -26.49 -11.93
CA MET A 214 6.93 -26.36 -12.09
C MET A 214 6.12 -27.49 -11.42
N LEU A 215 6.79 -28.59 -11.07
CA LEU A 215 6.16 -29.71 -10.36
C LEU A 215 5.90 -29.32 -8.90
N ALA A 216 4.68 -29.53 -8.46
CA ALA A 216 4.20 -29.23 -7.13
C ALA A 216 4.21 -30.46 -6.23
N THR A 217 4.33 -30.22 -4.93
CA THR A 217 4.13 -31.25 -3.89
C THR A 217 3.03 -30.83 -2.93
N THR A 218 2.47 -31.76 -2.17
CA THR A 218 1.48 -31.44 -1.12
C THR A 218 2.06 -30.55 -0.02
N ALA A 219 3.40 -30.51 0.13
CA ALA A 219 4.07 -29.58 1.04
C ALA A 219 3.94 -28.12 0.57
N ASP A 220 3.84 -27.86 -0.73
CA ASP A 220 3.63 -26.50 -1.27
C ASP A 220 2.30 -25.91 -0.77
N LEU A 221 1.28 -26.74 -0.52
CA LEU A 221 -0.03 -26.33 0.00
C LEU A 221 -0.01 -25.99 1.50
N ARG A 222 1.04 -26.39 2.22
CA ARG A 222 1.22 -26.15 3.66
C ARG A 222 2.08 -24.94 3.96
N VAL A 223 2.55 -24.24 2.92
CA VAL A 223 3.31 -23.01 3.08
C VAL A 223 2.35 -21.94 3.58
N ALA A 224 2.31 -21.74 4.90
CA ALA A 224 1.72 -20.56 5.51
C ALA A 224 2.58 -19.35 5.13
N GLY A 225 2.31 -18.79 3.95
CA GLY A 225 2.99 -17.60 3.48
C GLY A 225 2.50 -16.38 4.26
N PRO A 226 3.40 -15.54 4.81
CA PRO A 226 3.08 -14.12 5.07
C PRO A 226 2.98 -13.32 3.76
N ALA A 227 3.17 -13.96 2.61
CA ALA A 227 2.97 -13.35 1.30
C ALA A 227 1.47 -13.18 1.07
N VAL A 228 1.01 -11.95 1.24
CA VAL A 228 -0.27 -11.48 0.73
C VAL A 228 -0.46 -12.01 -0.69
N ASP A 229 -1.45 -12.88 -0.90
CA ASP A 229 -1.76 -13.40 -2.23
C ASP A 229 -2.32 -12.24 -3.06
N ILE A 230 -1.41 -11.62 -3.82
CA ILE A 230 -1.71 -10.52 -4.72
C ILE A 230 -2.88 -10.88 -5.63
N HIS A 231 -3.00 -12.13 -6.07
CA HIS A 231 -4.09 -12.53 -6.95
C HIS A 231 -5.43 -12.67 -6.23
N ALA A 232 -5.44 -13.17 -4.98
CA ALA A 232 -6.63 -13.14 -4.14
C ALA A 232 -7.09 -11.70 -3.86
N LEU A 233 -6.17 -10.75 -3.71
CA LEU A 233 -6.50 -9.33 -3.66
C LEU A 233 -7.05 -8.82 -5.00
N GLU A 234 -6.44 -9.19 -6.13
CA GLU A 234 -6.94 -8.81 -7.45
C GLU A 234 -8.34 -9.37 -7.75
N LEU A 235 -8.65 -10.60 -7.34
CA LEU A 235 -9.99 -11.19 -7.44
C LEU A 235 -10.98 -10.55 -6.45
N ALA A 236 -10.52 -10.14 -5.26
CA ALA A 236 -11.36 -9.42 -4.30
C ALA A 236 -11.72 -8.00 -4.77
N VAL A 237 -10.99 -7.43 -5.73
CA VAL A 237 -11.36 -6.19 -6.45
C VAL A 237 -12.57 -6.40 -7.38
N VAL A 238 -12.92 -7.65 -7.72
CA VAL A 238 -14.11 -8.00 -8.55
C VAL A 238 -15.41 -8.04 -7.71
N GLY A 239 -15.37 -7.65 -6.44
CA GLY A 239 -16.57 -7.30 -5.69
C GLY A 239 -17.30 -6.08 -6.29
N PRO A 240 -18.56 -5.81 -5.91
CA PRO A 240 -19.32 -4.68 -6.46
C PRO A 240 -18.46 -3.41 -6.41
N GLU A 241 -18.29 -2.75 -7.57
CA GLU A 241 -17.37 -1.63 -7.84
C GLU A 241 -17.56 -0.40 -6.93
N GLU A 242 -18.52 -0.44 -6.02
CA GLU A 242 -18.92 0.63 -5.11
C GLU A 242 -18.25 0.57 -3.72
N SER A 243 -17.50 -0.48 -3.39
CA SER A 243 -16.83 -0.53 -2.07
C SER A 243 -15.57 0.36 -2.05
N LEU A 244 -15.66 1.47 -1.30
CA LEU A 244 -14.51 2.38 -1.04
C LEU A 244 -13.30 1.66 -0.43
N LEU A 245 -13.54 0.55 0.29
CA LEU A 245 -12.51 -0.26 0.96
C LEU A 245 -12.39 -1.62 0.30
N HIS A 246 -11.15 -2.10 0.16
CA HIS A 246 -10.87 -3.46 -0.20
C HIS A 246 -11.22 -4.39 0.97
N PRO A 247 -11.74 -5.62 0.74
CA PRO A 247 -12.15 -6.52 1.83
C PRO A 247 -11.09 -6.78 2.90
N THR A 248 -9.80 -6.73 2.54
CA THR A 248 -8.67 -6.92 3.48
C THR A 248 -8.26 -5.65 4.24
N GLU A 249 -8.72 -4.46 3.81
CA GLU A 249 -8.39 -3.18 4.45
C GLU A 249 -9.29 -2.88 5.65
N GLY A 250 -10.51 -3.40 5.62
CA GLY A 250 -11.49 -3.19 6.67
C GLY A 250 -10.99 -3.51 8.09
N PRO A 251 -10.42 -4.70 8.33
CA PRO A 251 -9.85 -5.04 9.63
C PRO A 251 -8.67 -4.14 10.03
N ALA A 252 -7.83 -3.75 9.07
CA ALA A 252 -6.68 -2.87 9.32
C ALA A 252 -7.13 -1.44 9.67
N LEU A 253 -8.16 -0.93 8.97
CA LEU A 253 -8.77 0.36 9.25
C LEU A 253 -9.39 0.40 10.63
N VAL A 254 -10.21 -0.60 11.00
CA VAL A 254 -10.82 -0.65 12.34
C VAL A 254 -9.75 -0.66 13.43
N ARG A 255 -8.69 -1.47 13.27
CA ARG A 255 -7.55 -1.45 14.22
C ARG A 255 -6.88 -0.08 14.31
N ALA A 256 -6.63 0.58 13.18
CA ALA A 256 -6.00 1.89 13.16
C ALA A 256 -6.86 2.98 13.80
N VAL A 257 -8.19 2.93 13.62
CA VAL A 257 -9.13 3.85 14.28
C VAL A 257 -9.15 3.64 15.79
N ILE A 258 -9.22 2.39 16.25
CA ILE A 258 -9.19 2.06 17.68
C ILE A 258 -7.86 2.51 18.30
N GLU A 259 -6.75 2.22 17.64
CA GLU A 259 -5.42 2.62 18.12
C GLU A 259 -5.26 4.15 18.19
N ARG A 260 -5.80 4.88 17.22
CA ARG A 260 -5.76 6.35 17.24
C ARG A 260 -6.69 6.94 18.31
N ALA A 261 -7.84 6.32 18.55
CA ALA A 261 -8.73 6.68 19.66
C ALA A 261 -8.07 6.39 21.02
N ARG A 262 -7.34 5.27 21.15
CA ARG A 262 -6.57 4.92 22.36
C ARG A 262 -5.51 5.95 22.71
N ARG A 263 -4.81 6.50 21.70
CA ARG A 263 -3.82 7.58 21.92
C ARG A 263 -4.44 8.89 22.40
N ILE A 264 -5.70 9.16 22.05
CA ILE A 264 -6.47 10.30 22.58
C ILE A 264 -6.92 9.99 24.02
N GLY A 265 -7.28 8.73 24.29
CA GLY A 265 -7.66 8.24 25.61
C GLY A 265 -9.08 8.61 26.02
N GLY A 266 -9.43 8.23 27.25
CA GLY A 266 -10.74 8.49 27.85
C GLY A 266 -11.90 7.81 27.13
N VAL A 267 -13.11 8.35 27.33
CA VAL A 267 -14.38 7.78 26.86
C VAL A 267 -14.40 7.54 25.34
N THR A 268 -13.66 8.33 24.54
CA THR A 268 -13.57 8.13 23.08
C THR A 268 -12.88 6.82 22.71
N SER A 269 -11.87 6.40 23.49
CA SER A 269 -11.19 5.11 23.29
C SER A 269 -12.13 3.95 23.54
N ASP A 270 -12.83 3.97 24.67
CA ASP A 270 -13.72 2.89 25.10
C ASP A 270 -14.92 2.77 24.14
N VAL A 271 -15.48 3.90 23.71
CA VAL A 271 -16.53 3.94 22.68
C VAL A 271 -16.02 3.41 21.34
N ALA A 272 -14.81 3.77 20.89
CA ALA A 272 -14.27 3.26 19.63
C ALA A 272 -14.10 1.72 19.66
N GLN A 273 -13.61 1.19 20.78
CA GLN A 273 -13.40 -0.24 20.96
C GLN A 273 -14.72 -1.00 21.04
N SER A 274 -15.69 -0.53 21.83
CA SER A 274 -17.03 -1.14 21.94
C SER A 274 -17.79 -1.06 20.61
N TRP A 275 -17.89 0.13 20.01
CA TRP A 275 -18.69 0.37 18.81
C TRP A 275 -18.25 -0.45 17.59
N LEU A 276 -16.93 -0.63 17.41
CA LEU A 276 -16.35 -1.33 16.26
C LEU A 276 -16.05 -2.82 16.53
N SER A 277 -16.27 -3.32 17.74
CA SER A 277 -15.91 -4.68 18.16
C SER A 277 -16.55 -5.78 17.30
N GLY A 278 -17.79 -5.57 16.87
CA GLY A 278 -18.58 -6.56 16.12
C GLY A 278 -18.33 -6.58 14.60
N VAL A 279 -17.57 -5.65 14.04
CA VAL A 279 -17.46 -5.51 12.57
C VAL A 279 -16.74 -6.70 11.93
N TYR A 280 -15.78 -7.29 12.64
CA TYR A 280 -15.00 -8.43 12.18
C TYR A 280 -14.96 -9.57 13.21
N ALA A 281 -16.00 -9.69 14.03
CA ALA A 281 -16.11 -10.80 14.97
C ALA A 281 -16.16 -12.14 14.21
N SER A 282 -15.46 -13.14 14.74
CA SER A 282 -15.46 -14.52 14.21
C SER A 282 -16.79 -15.24 14.44
N GLU A 283 -17.60 -14.74 15.38
CA GLU A 283 -18.88 -15.31 15.78
C GLU A 283 -19.93 -14.20 15.93
N GLY A 284 -21.19 -14.51 15.58
CA GLY A 284 -22.32 -13.56 15.64
C GLY A 284 -22.53 -12.72 14.38
N SER A 285 -23.46 -11.75 14.46
CA SER A 285 -23.74 -10.84 13.33
C SER A 285 -22.61 -9.83 13.18
N GLN A 286 -21.90 -9.86 12.05
CA GLN A 286 -20.88 -8.86 11.73
C GLN A 286 -21.51 -7.49 11.49
N ARG A 287 -21.50 -6.64 12.51
CA ARG A 287 -22.07 -5.29 12.46
C ARG A 287 -21.41 -4.36 13.47
N VAL A 288 -21.56 -3.06 13.25
CA VAL A 288 -21.34 -2.08 14.32
C VAL A 288 -22.47 -2.16 15.34
N LEU A 289 -22.14 -1.87 16.60
CA LEU A 289 -23.17 -1.70 17.63
C LEU A 289 -23.97 -0.42 17.36
N THR A 290 -25.24 -0.44 17.77
CA THR A 290 -26.08 0.76 17.79
C THR A 290 -25.66 1.69 18.92
N THR A 291 -26.03 2.96 18.84
CA THR A 291 -25.76 3.94 19.90
C THR A 291 -26.32 3.50 21.26
N GLY A 292 -27.51 2.87 21.28
CA GLY A 292 -28.13 2.37 22.49
C GLY A 292 -27.32 1.24 23.14
N GLU A 293 -26.86 0.28 22.34
CA GLU A 293 -26.03 -0.84 22.80
C GLU A 293 -24.67 -0.36 23.34
N VAL A 294 -24.04 0.62 22.68
CA VAL A 294 -22.79 1.22 23.17
C VAL A 294 -23.01 1.98 24.47
N ALA A 295 -24.13 2.72 24.59
CA ALA A 295 -24.47 3.47 25.80
C ALA A 295 -24.70 2.53 26.99
N GLU A 296 -25.46 1.46 26.78
CA GLU A 296 -25.71 0.43 27.79
C GLU A 296 -24.42 -0.28 28.22
N GLN A 297 -23.60 -0.72 27.26
CA GLN A 297 -22.37 -1.46 27.53
C GLN A 297 -21.34 -0.63 28.33
N LEU A 298 -21.32 0.69 28.13
CA LEU A 298 -20.33 1.59 28.75
C LEU A 298 -20.90 2.42 29.90
N GLY A 299 -22.16 2.23 30.29
CA GLY A 299 -22.81 3.00 31.34
C GLY A 299 -22.93 4.50 31.01
N LEU A 300 -23.07 4.85 29.73
CA LEU A 300 -23.18 6.22 29.24
C LEU A 300 -24.64 6.58 28.95
N THR A 301 -24.93 7.88 28.89
CA THR A 301 -26.20 8.33 28.27
C THR A 301 -26.14 8.13 26.76
N GLN A 302 -27.29 7.87 26.12
CA GLN A 302 -27.35 7.73 24.66
C GLN A 302 -26.83 8.97 23.93
N GLU A 303 -27.07 10.16 24.47
CA GLU A 303 -26.55 11.42 23.94
C GLU A 303 -25.02 11.48 23.97
N THR A 304 -24.42 11.05 25.10
CA THR A 304 -22.96 10.99 25.25
C THR A 304 -22.36 9.96 24.29
N ALA A 305 -22.94 8.75 24.21
CA ALA A 305 -22.50 7.73 23.27
C ALA A 305 -22.58 8.22 21.82
N ALA A 306 -23.67 8.88 21.42
CA ALA A 306 -23.84 9.45 20.08
C ALA A 306 -22.77 10.50 19.77
N ALA A 307 -22.48 11.40 20.72
CA ALA A 307 -21.45 12.42 20.57
C ALA A 307 -20.06 11.82 20.40
N GLN A 308 -19.74 10.77 21.15
CA GLN A 308 -18.47 10.05 21.05
C GLN A 308 -18.37 9.27 19.73
N ILE A 309 -19.43 8.59 19.29
CA ILE A 309 -19.46 7.91 17.98
C ILE A 309 -19.20 8.91 16.84
N ARG A 310 -19.75 10.13 16.89
CA ARG A 310 -19.44 11.18 15.90
C ARG A 310 -17.95 11.56 15.88
N LYS A 311 -17.30 11.64 17.04
CA LYS A 311 -15.85 11.86 17.15
C LYS A 311 -15.07 10.70 16.55
N VAL A 312 -15.45 9.45 16.87
CA VAL A 312 -14.82 8.25 16.30
C VAL A 312 -14.99 8.20 14.78
N ARG A 313 -16.16 8.55 14.23
CA ARG A 313 -16.35 8.70 12.76
C ARG A 313 -15.43 9.74 12.15
N THR A 314 -15.25 10.88 12.81
CA THR A 314 -14.31 11.92 12.36
C THR A 314 -12.86 11.41 12.36
N LEU A 315 -12.49 10.62 13.37
CA LEU A 315 -11.19 9.94 13.40
C LEU A 315 -11.06 8.92 12.27
N ALA A 316 -12.09 8.13 12.01
CA ALA A 316 -12.11 7.18 10.90
C ALA A 316 -11.89 7.88 9.56
N LYS A 317 -12.58 8.99 9.30
CA LYS A 317 -12.36 9.80 8.08
C LYS A 317 -10.91 10.29 7.95
N ARG A 318 -10.29 10.72 9.06
CA ARG A 318 -8.88 11.11 9.06
C ARG A 318 -7.94 9.93 8.83
N VAL A 319 -8.22 8.76 9.40
CA VAL A 319 -7.43 7.54 9.16
C VAL A 319 -7.57 7.11 7.69
N LEU A 320 -8.77 7.20 7.12
CA LEU A 320 -9.03 6.96 5.70
C LEU A 320 -8.23 7.91 4.79
N ALA A 321 -8.19 9.20 5.12
CA ALA A 321 -7.40 10.19 4.39
C ALA A 321 -5.89 9.96 4.56
N ASP A 322 -5.42 9.78 5.80
CA ASP A 322 -4.00 9.67 6.14
C ASP A 322 -3.37 8.35 5.65
N GLN A 323 -4.08 7.23 5.77
CA GLN A 323 -3.53 5.88 5.49
C GLN A 323 -3.96 5.34 4.12
N LEU A 324 -5.18 5.64 3.67
CA LEU A 324 -5.74 5.08 2.45
C LEU A 324 -5.89 6.12 1.32
N GLY A 325 -5.68 7.41 1.59
CA GLY A 325 -5.78 8.48 0.59
C GLY A 325 -7.23 8.77 0.15
N ILE A 326 -8.23 8.33 0.92
CA ILE A 326 -9.65 8.51 0.60
C ILE A 326 -10.12 9.82 1.24
N LEU A 327 -10.29 10.86 0.42
CA LEU A 327 -10.59 12.23 0.87
C LEU A 327 -12.11 12.51 1.01
N ASN A 328 -12.97 11.72 0.36
CA ASN A 328 -14.43 11.89 0.34
C ASN A 328 -15.15 10.62 0.80
N ALA A 329 -15.05 10.29 2.10
CA ALA A 329 -15.84 9.25 2.77
C ALA A 329 -16.71 9.84 3.89
#